data_AF-A0A8H7BIW4-F1
#
_entry.id   AF-A0A8H7BIW4-F1
#
_cell.length_a   1.000
_cell.length_b   1.000
_cell.length_c   1.000
_cell.angle_alpha   90.00
_cell.angle_beta   90.00
_cell.angle_gamma   90.00
#
_symmetry.space_group_name_H-M   'P 1'
#
loop_
_entity.id
_entity.type
_entity.pdbx_description
1 polymer ?
#
loop_
_entity_poly.entity_id
_entity_poly.type
_entity_poly.pdbx_seq_one_letter_code
_entity_poly.pdbx_strand_id
1 'polypeptide(L)'
;MVGDDVRVDQSTIIVSPIMRKLVDGVIQGTMDEIPSGSDPDDDSPFERTLCAAWDVCTVAEYAQTIGTTQFHRVLLKIITTTQRDRTRELAVGALANMACHWDLIGRTLLDDMDILRLCRSILWHENDARVLLETTRLLNTFLSCSIDANSQTIIEHDHLTEFLMPVPMTPSVFHQYTLIVCNTLYSELLMMSLELMMRIVVYTNAVTHSLARRDQDSPFIEKSDALTLIRWGAERLEEEGRGVGIGMGFNRGVAKNVMHLLWALMAYGMASTADCGIDMTNCLAQSMSRIVSYIQEDEYDHSEDDDDIQNLAQALSTKLSMAS
;
A
#
# COMPACT_ATOMS: atom_id res chain seq x y z
N MET A 1 -15.19 50.23 8.92
CA MET A 1 -15.87 49.84 10.17
C MET A 1 -16.78 48.67 9.83
N VAL A 2 -16.20 47.48 9.89
CA VAL A 2 -16.44 46.45 10.92
C VAL A 2 -17.75 45.72 10.63
N GLY A 3 -17.58 44.50 10.15
CA GLY A 3 -18.63 43.52 9.95
C GLY A 3 -18.13 42.28 9.21
N ASP A 4 -16.84 41.93 9.32
CA ASP A 4 -16.41 40.57 9.03
C ASP A 4 -16.89 39.72 10.20
N ASP A 5 -18.09 39.18 10.06
CA ASP A 5 -18.61 38.13 10.90
C ASP A 5 -17.64 36.94 10.79
N VAL A 6 -16.81 36.77 11.81
CA VAL A 6 -15.98 35.58 12.01
C VAL A 6 -16.94 34.41 12.22
N ARG A 7 -17.44 33.83 11.12
CA ARG A 7 -17.98 32.49 11.13
C ARG A 7 -16.84 31.58 11.55
N VAL A 8 -16.80 31.24 12.84
CA VAL A 8 -15.98 30.12 13.30
C VAL A 8 -16.40 28.94 12.44
N ASP A 9 -15.48 28.49 11.61
CA ASP A 9 -15.70 27.39 10.68
C ASP A 9 -16.18 26.16 11.46
N GLN A 10 -17.32 25.60 11.08
CA GLN A 10 -17.95 24.48 11.80
C GLN A 10 -17.00 23.29 11.89
N SER A 11 -16.15 23.11 10.87
CA SER A 11 -15.08 22.12 10.84
C SER A 11 -14.07 22.33 11.96
N THR A 12 -13.68 23.58 12.21
CA THR A 12 -12.76 23.94 13.29
C THR A 12 -13.36 23.62 14.66
N ILE A 13 -14.67 23.79 14.85
CA ILE A 13 -15.35 23.48 16.12
C ILE A 13 -15.29 21.98 16.43
N ILE A 14 -15.43 21.13 15.41
CA ILE A 14 -15.43 19.67 15.55
C ILE A 14 -14.02 19.12 15.76
N VAL A 15 -13.05 19.62 14.97
CA VAL A 15 -11.69 19.06 14.94
C VAL A 15 -10.83 19.59 16.10
N SER A 16 -10.97 20.86 16.49
CA SER A 16 -10.08 21.49 17.49
C SER A 16 -10.04 20.75 18.84
N PRO A 17 -11.17 20.27 19.41
CA PRO A 17 -11.14 19.51 20.66
C PRO A 17 -10.36 18.19 20.55
N ILE A 18 -10.45 17.51 19.40
CA ILE A 18 -9.73 16.25 19.15
C ILE A 18 -8.24 16.53 19.07
N MET A 19 -7.84 17.50 18.23
CA MET A 19 -6.44 17.89 18.09
C MET A 19 -5.82 18.35 19.42
N ARG A 20 -6.57 19.15 20.20
CA ARG A 20 -6.10 19.62 21.51
C ARG A 20 -5.84 18.46 22.46
N LYS A 21 -6.77 17.50 22.57
CA LYS A 21 -6.58 16.32 23.44
C LYS A 21 -5.37 15.49 23.03
N LEU A 22 -5.13 15.32 21.73
CA LEU A 22 -3.95 14.61 21.24
C LEU A 22 -2.66 15.35 21.57
N VAL A 23 -2.62 16.67 21.35
CA VAL A 23 -1.46 17.51 21.73
C VAL A 23 -1.20 17.45 23.24
N ASP A 24 -2.25 17.59 24.05
CA ASP A 24 -2.13 17.53 25.50
C ASP A 24 -1.59 16.16 25.96
N GLY A 25 -2.08 15.06 25.37
CA GLY A 25 -1.59 13.72 25.67
C GLY A 25 -0.12 13.50 25.27
N VAL A 26 0.31 14.05 24.13
CA VAL A 26 1.71 14.03 23.70
C VAL A 26 2.60 14.83 24.67
N ILE A 27 2.17 16.03 25.07
CA ILE A 27 2.92 16.90 25.98
C ILE A 27 3.02 16.30 27.38
N GLN A 28 1.95 15.68 27.86
CA GLN A 28 1.88 15.07 29.18
C GLN A 28 2.53 13.68 29.24
N GLY A 29 2.85 13.08 28.08
CA GLY A 29 3.45 11.75 27.99
C GLY A 29 2.46 10.61 28.29
N THR A 30 1.16 10.85 28.17
CA THR A 30 0.10 9.90 28.55
C THR A 30 -0.35 9.01 27.38
N MET A 31 0.42 8.96 26.28
CA MET A 31 0.02 8.27 25.05
C MET A 31 -0.09 6.75 25.24
N ASP A 32 0.80 6.18 26.04
CA ASP A 32 0.87 4.73 26.29
C ASP A 32 0.25 4.34 27.64
N GLU A 33 -0.43 5.28 28.33
CA GLU A 33 -1.03 5.03 29.63
C GLU A 33 -2.33 4.20 29.52
N ILE A 34 -2.30 3.01 30.14
CA ILE A 34 -3.46 2.14 30.29
C ILE A 34 -4.05 2.37 31.69
N PRO A 35 -5.34 2.72 31.83
CA PRO A 35 -5.99 2.87 33.13
C PRO A 35 -5.82 1.60 33.99
N SER A 36 -5.55 1.78 35.29
CA SER A 36 -5.41 0.64 36.20
C SER A 36 -6.71 -0.16 36.28
N GLY A 37 -6.64 -1.44 35.89
CA GLY A 37 -7.79 -2.36 35.90
C GLY A 37 -8.60 -2.40 34.61
N SER A 38 -8.18 -1.71 33.53
CA SER A 38 -8.70 -1.99 32.18
C SER A 38 -8.00 -3.20 31.56
N ASP A 39 -8.68 -3.83 30.61
CA ASP A 39 -8.06 -4.85 29.77
C ASP A 39 -6.92 -4.20 28.96
N PRO A 40 -5.70 -4.76 28.94
CA PRO A 40 -4.62 -4.25 28.10
C PRO A 40 -4.96 -4.22 26.60
N ASP A 41 -5.93 -5.04 26.17
CA ASP A 41 -6.41 -5.13 24.79
C ASP A 41 -7.49 -4.08 24.45
N ASP A 42 -8.05 -3.39 25.45
CA ASP A 42 -8.99 -2.29 25.22
C ASP A 42 -8.27 -1.01 24.76
N ASP A 43 -8.93 -0.24 23.89
CA ASP A 43 -8.45 1.08 23.48
C ASP A 43 -8.32 2.00 24.72
N SER A 44 -7.13 2.55 24.95
CA SER A 44 -6.85 3.58 25.95
C SER A 44 -7.63 4.88 25.69
N PRO A 45 -7.74 5.80 26.66
CA PRO A 45 -8.33 7.12 26.42
C PRO A 45 -7.67 7.90 25.28
N PHE A 46 -6.35 7.72 25.11
CA PHE A 46 -5.60 8.34 24.02
C PHE A 46 -5.96 7.70 22.67
N GLU A 47 -5.98 6.37 22.60
CA GLU A 47 -6.38 5.60 21.41
C GLU A 47 -7.80 5.93 20.97
N ARG A 48 -8.77 6.05 21.88
CA ARG A 48 -10.13 6.50 21.55
C ARG A 48 -10.17 7.90 20.92
N THR A 49 -9.27 8.79 21.35
CA THR A 49 -9.14 10.12 20.75
C THR A 49 -8.50 10.03 19.37
N LEU A 50 -7.53 9.13 19.17
CA LEU A 50 -6.97 8.85 17.86
C LEU A 50 -7.97 8.18 16.90
N CYS A 51 -8.83 7.28 17.38
CA CYS A 51 -9.94 6.74 16.58
C CYS A 51 -10.85 7.87 16.08
N ALA A 52 -11.21 8.82 16.95
CA ALA A 52 -11.97 9.99 16.53
C ALA A 52 -11.21 10.84 15.50
N ALA A 53 -9.89 10.99 15.64
CA ALA A 53 -9.05 11.68 14.65
C ALA A 53 -9.02 10.93 13.31
N TRP A 54 -8.87 9.61 13.33
CA TRP A 54 -8.93 8.76 12.15
C TRP A 54 -10.24 8.94 11.40
N ASP A 55 -11.37 8.88 12.11
CA ASP A 55 -12.71 9.00 11.54
C ASP A 55 -12.91 10.35 10.87
N VAL A 56 -12.56 11.46 11.55
CA VAL A 56 -12.74 12.79 10.95
C VAL A 56 -11.81 13.01 9.75
N CYS A 57 -10.64 12.36 9.69
CA CYS A 57 -9.75 12.44 8.54
C CYS A 57 -10.34 11.81 7.26
N THR A 58 -11.40 11.00 7.36
CA THR A 58 -12.12 10.49 6.18
C THR A 58 -12.94 11.57 5.48
N VAL A 59 -13.25 12.67 6.16
CA VAL A 59 -14.08 13.77 5.64
C VAL A 59 -13.19 14.91 5.13
N ALA A 60 -13.39 15.30 3.87
CA ALA A 60 -12.54 16.28 3.17
C ALA A 60 -12.40 17.62 3.89
N GLU A 61 -13.51 18.19 4.38
CA GLU A 61 -13.51 19.49 5.09
C GLU A 61 -12.70 19.45 6.40
N TYR A 62 -12.79 18.34 7.13
CA TYR A 62 -12.04 18.15 8.37
C TYR A 62 -10.57 17.88 8.08
N ALA A 63 -10.26 17.03 7.10
CA ALA A 63 -8.88 16.78 6.67
C ALA A 63 -8.18 18.07 6.20
N GLN A 64 -8.89 18.94 5.46
CA GLN A 64 -8.38 20.25 5.07
C GLN A 64 -8.09 21.12 6.30
N THR A 65 -9.03 21.21 7.25
CA THR A 65 -8.85 21.96 8.49
C THR A 65 -7.62 21.46 9.27
N ILE A 66 -7.51 20.14 9.46
CA ILE A 66 -6.35 19.49 10.09
C ILE A 66 -5.06 19.84 9.34
N GLY A 67 -5.09 19.80 7.99
CA GLY A 67 -3.96 20.13 7.14
C GLY A 67 -3.45 21.55 7.30
N THR A 68 -4.33 22.54 7.36
CA THR A 68 -3.95 23.96 7.53
C THR A 68 -3.20 24.24 8.84
N THR A 69 -3.35 23.37 9.84
CA THR A 69 -2.69 23.49 11.14
C THR A 69 -1.39 22.68 11.26
N GLN A 70 -0.96 22.02 10.18
CA GLN A 70 0.20 21.10 10.16
C GLN A 70 0.11 19.98 11.20
N PHE A 71 -1.10 19.53 11.53
CA PHE A 71 -1.31 18.52 12.57
C PHE A 71 -0.66 17.16 12.26
N HIS A 72 -0.35 16.88 10.98
CA HIS A 72 0.45 15.72 10.58
C HIS A 72 1.78 15.63 11.35
N ARG A 73 2.37 16.75 11.77
CA ARG A 73 3.58 16.77 12.61
C ARG A 73 3.35 16.19 14.01
N VAL A 74 2.16 16.38 14.58
CA VAL A 74 1.77 15.75 15.86
C VAL A 74 1.60 14.25 15.66
N LEU A 75 0.98 13.82 14.54
CA LEU A 75 0.85 12.41 14.19
C LEU A 75 2.24 11.75 14.02
N LEU A 76 3.17 12.39 13.31
CA LEU A 76 4.57 11.91 13.21
C LEU A 76 5.21 11.75 14.59
N LYS A 77 5.01 12.72 15.49
CA LYS A 77 5.52 12.64 16.85
C LYS A 77 4.92 11.46 17.61
N ILE A 78 3.62 11.22 17.50
CA ILE A 78 2.94 10.08 18.12
C ILE A 78 3.55 8.77 17.60
N ILE A 79 3.60 8.57 16.29
CA ILE A 79 4.10 7.33 15.66
C ILE A 79 5.53 7.01 16.09
N THR A 80 6.39 8.03 16.17
CA THR A 80 7.82 7.86 16.51
C THR A 80 8.10 7.69 18.00
N THR A 81 7.12 7.90 18.89
CA THR A 81 7.34 7.86 20.34
C THR A 81 6.55 6.80 21.07
N THR A 82 5.35 6.45 20.58
CA THR A 82 4.51 5.42 21.19
C THR A 82 5.20 4.06 21.18
N GLN A 83 5.02 3.32 22.27
CA GLN A 83 5.39 1.91 22.37
C GLN A 83 4.22 0.97 22.04
N ARG A 84 3.00 1.49 21.82
CA ARG A 84 1.80 0.70 21.54
C ARG A 84 1.53 0.62 20.04
N ASP A 85 1.47 -0.59 19.50
CA ASP A 85 1.19 -0.82 18.08
C ASP A 85 -0.18 -0.28 17.67
N ARG A 86 -1.19 -0.41 18.54
CA ARG A 86 -2.53 0.15 18.30
C ARG A 86 -2.52 1.69 18.20
N THR A 87 -1.77 2.38 19.04
CA THR A 87 -1.60 3.83 18.95
C THR A 87 -0.87 4.22 17.65
N ARG A 88 0.14 3.44 17.26
CA ARG A 88 0.88 3.63 16.02
C ARG A 88 0.00 3.43 14.78
N GLU A 89 -0.73 2.33 14.74
CA GLU A 89 -1.73 1.98 13.72
C GLU A 89 -2.68 3.15 13.51
N LEU A 90 -3.31 3.61 14.60
CA LEU A 90 -4.32 4.68 14.54
C LEU A 90 -3.75 6.01 14.00
N ALA A 91 -2.52 6.35 14.39
CA ALA A 91 -1.88 7.57 13.91
C ALA A 91 -1.46 7.47 12.43
N VAL A 92 -0.98 6.31 11.98
CA VAL A 92 -0.65 6.08 10.56
C VAL A 92 -1.93 6.07 9.70
N GLY A 93 -3.00 5.42 10.14
CA GLY A 93 -4.24 5.39 9.37
C GLY A 93 -4.96 6.74 9.30
N ALA A 94 -4.79 7.59 10.31
CA ALA A 94 -5.20 8.99 10.20
C ALA A 94 -4.43 9.73 9.08
N LEU A 95 -3.11 9.53 8.96
CA LEU A 95 -2.32 10.07 7.84
C LEU A 95 -2.77 9.49 6.50
N ALA A 96 -3.05 8.18 6.43
CA ALA A 96 -3.54 7.52 5.23
C ALA A 96 -4.90 8.09 4.78
N ASN A 97 -5.84 8.32 5.70
CA ASN A 97 -7.11 8.96 5.40
C ASN A 97 -6.95 10.41 4.92
N MET A 98 -6.04 11.18 5.55
CA MET A 98 -5.73 12.53 5.10
C MET A 98 -5.17 12.52 3.67
N ALA A 99 -4.28 11.57 3.35
CA ALA A 99 -3.68 11.47 2.02
C ALA A 99 -4.68 11.22 0.89
N CYS A 100 -5.81 10.56 1.18
CA CYS A 100 -6.89 10.34 0.20
C CYS A 100 -7.48 11.65 -0.34
N HIS A 101 -7.40 12.74 0.43
CA HIS A 101 -7.82 14.07 0.00
C HIS A 101 -6.68 14.76 -0.76
N TRP A 102 -6.32 14.19 -1.92
CA TRP A 102 -5.11 14.50 -2.67
C TRP A 102 -4.90 16.00 -2.92
N ASP A 103 -5.91 16.68 -3.44
CA ASP A 103 -5.84 18.10 -3.81
C ASP A 103 -5.92 19.06 -2.60
N LEU A 104 -6.28 18.56 -1.42
CA LEU A 104 -6.40 19.37 -0.19
C LEU A 104 -5.16 19.26 0.68
N ILE A 105 -4.67 18.04 0.89
CA ILE A 105 -3.52 17.79 1.78
C ILE A 105 -2.61 16.65 1.31
N GLY A 106 -3.08 15.71 0.49
CA GLY A 106 -2.27 14.54 0.08
C GLY A 106 -0.94 14.92 -0.58
N ARG A 107 -0.92 15.94 -1.45
CA ARG A 107 0.33 16.47 -2.02
C ARG A 107 1.29 17.01 -0.96
N THR A 108 0.78 17.77 0.00
CA THR A 108 1.58 18.29 1.13
C THR A 108 2.20 17.16 1.95
N LEU A 109 1.48 16.05 2.12
CA LEU A 109 2.00 14.88 2.83
C LEU A 109 3.07 14.15 2.01
N LEU A 110 2.88 14.01 0.69
CA LEU A 110 3.90 13.43 -0.19
C LEU A 110 5.18 14.28 -0.22
N ASP A 111 5.02 15.60 -0.23
CA ASP A 111 6.12 16.56 -0.24
C ASP A 111 6.86 16.65 1.11
N ASP A 112 6.38 15.98 2.16
CA ASP A 112 7.06 15.90 3.45
C ASP A 112 7.93 14.63 3.55
N MET A 113 9.23 14.79 3.29
CA MET A 113 10.19 13.68 3.37
C MET A 113 10.24 12.97 4.73
N ASP A 114 9.84 13.62 5.82
CA ASP A 114 9.79 12.97 7.12
C ASP A 114 8.71 11.87 7.18
N ILE A 115 7.60 12.04 6.45
CA ILE A 115 6.56 11.01 6.29
C ILE A 115 7.13 9.80 5.54
N LEU A 116 7.81 10.02 4.43
CA LEU A 116 8.39 8.93 3.64
C LEU A 116 9.53 8.20 4.37
N ARG A 117 10.37 8.94 5.10
CA ARG A 117 11.40 8.35 5.99
C ARG A 117 10.77 7.53 7.11
N LEU A 118 9.67 8.01 7.69
CA LEU A 118 8.91 7.26 8.68
C LEU A 118 8.35 5.96 8.08
N CYS A 119 7.70 6.01 6.91
CA CYS A 119 7.21 4.82 6.22
C CYS A 119 8.33 3.80 6.02
N ARG A 120 9.52 4.25 5.58
CA ARG A 120 10.69 3.37 5.43
C ARG A 120 11.13 2.76 6.76
N SER A 121 11.14 3.54 7.84
CA SER A 121 11.46 3.06 9.18
C SER A 121 10.47 2.00 9.67
N ILE A 122 9.16 2.20 9.42
CA ILE A 122 8.13 1.23 9.77
C ILE A 122 8.34 -0.06 8.98
N LEU A 123 8.52 0.03 7.66
CA LEU A 123 8.75 -1.15 6.82
C LEU A 123 9.98 -1.98 7.21
N TRP A 124 10.98 -1.38 7.86
CA TRP A 124 12.15 -2.11 8.34
C TRP A 124 11.94 -2.72 9.73
N HIS A 125 11.27 -2.04 10.64
CA HIS A 125 11.30 -2.39 12.07
C HIS A 125 9.99 -2.93 12.62
N GLU A 126 8.87 -2.74 11.91
CA GLU A 126 7.55 -3.10 12.39
C GLU A 126 7.15 -4.52 11.97
N ASN A 127 6.46 -5.22 12.87
CA ASN A 127 5.88 -6.55 12.59
C ASN A 127 4.37 -6.59 12.82
N ASP A 128 3.75 -5.57 13.44
CA ASP A 128 2.29 -5.52 13.55
C ASP A 128 1.65 -5.31 12.17
N ALA A 129 0.81 -6.28 11.78
CA ALA A 129 0.20 -6.31 10.45
C ALA A 129 -0.75 -5.14 10.18
N ARG A 130 -1.36 -4.54 11.22
CA ARG A 130 -2.27 -3.40 11.07
C ARG A 130 -1.49 -2.11 10.85
N VAL A 131 -0.37 -1.93 11.55
CA VAL A 131 0.54 -0.79 11.30
C VAL A 131 1.11 -0.87 9.86
N LEU A 132 1.53 -2.07 9.44
CA LEU A 132 1.99 -2.30 8.06
C LEU A 132 0.87 -2.07 7.04
N LEU A 133 -0.37 -2.47 7.34
CA LEU A 133 -1.52 -2.24 6.46
C LEU A 133 -1.75 -0.74 6.24
N GLU A 134 -1.81 0.06 7.30
CA GLU A 134 -2.05 1.50 7.17
C GLU A 134 -0.88 2.23 6.50
N THR A 135 0.35 1.78 6.75
CA THR A 135 1.53 2.29 6.06
C THR A 135 1.45 1.99 4.56
N THR A 136 1.03 0.78 4.21
CA THR A 136 0.83 0.35 2.82
C THR A 136 -0.29 1.15 2.18
N ARG A 137 -1.39 1.40 2.89
CA ARG A 137 -2.52 2.20 2.39
C ARG A 137 -2.10 3.65 2.10
N LEU A 138 -1.32 4.26 2.99
CA LEU A 138 -0.74 5.60 2.76
C LEU A 138 0.14 5.64 1.51
N LEU A 139 1.10 4.72 1.38
CA LEU A 139 1.99 4.64 0.21
C LEU A 139 1.22 4.34 -1.08
N ASN A 140 0.17 3.51 -0.98
CA ASN A 140 -0.66 3.15 -2.11
C ASN A 140 -1.44 4.36 -2.64
N THR A 141 -1.93 5.22 -1.74
CA THR A 141 -2.54 6.50 -2.12
C THR A 141 -1.56 7.39 -2.87
N PHE A 142 -0.32 7.53 -2.38
CA PHE A 142 0.70 8.34 -3.06
C PHE A 142 1.01 7.83 -4.47
N LEU A 143 1.20 6.52 -4.63
CA LEU A 143 1.46 5.94 -5.94
C LEU A 143 0.23 5.97 -6.87
N SER A 144 -0.96 5.71 -6.34
CA SER A 144 -2.20 5.75 -7.11
C SER A 144 -2.45 7.16 -7.68
N CYS A 145 -2.22 8.21 -6.89
CA CYS A 145 -2.33 9.59 -7.37
C CYS A 145 -1.19 10.03 -8.29
N SER A 146 -0.08 9.28 -8.33
CA SER A 146 1.04 9.50 -9.25
C SER A 146 0.86 8.78 -10.59
N ILE A 147 -0.11 7.86 -10.69
CA ILE A 147 -0.41 7.07 -11.90
C ILE A 147 -1.83 7.44 -12.35
N ASP A 148 -1.96 8.28 -13.37
CA ASP A 148 -3.28 8.60 -13.91
C ASP A 148 -3.82 7.42 -14.73
N ALA A 149 -4.75 6.68 -14.13
CA ALA A 149 -5.40 5.52 -14.74
C ALA A 149 -6.13 5.86 -16.06
N ASN A 150 -6.59 7.11 -16.23
CA ASN A 150 -7.37 7.51 -17.40
C ASN A 150 -6.48 7.87 -18.60
N SER A 151 -5.28 8.41 -18.36
CA SER A 151 -4.38 8.87 -19.41
C SER A 151 -3.14 8.00 -19.60
N GLN A 152 -2.96 6.97 -18.75
CA GLN A 152 -1.74 6.16 -18.67
C GLN A 152 -0.47 7.03 -18.50
N THR A 153 -0.63 8.25 -17.98
CA THR A 153 0.49 9.14 -17.70
C THR A 153 0.94 8.98 -16.27
N ILE A 154 2.25 9.01 -16.07
CA ILE A 154 2.88 8.91 -14.76
C ILE A 154 3.44 10.28 -14.44
N ILE A 155 3.01 10.81 -13.29
CA ILE A 155 3.48 12.07 -12.74
C ILE A 155 4.63 11.71 -11.81
N GLU A 156 5.84 12.11 -12.20
CA GLU A 156 7.02 11.91 -11.38
C GLU A 156 7.03 12.89 -10.21
N HIS A 157 7.27 12.36 -9.00
CA HIS A 157 7.43 13.13 -7.78
C HIS A 157 8.82 12.87 -7.18
N ASP A 158 9.64 13.91 -7.03
CA ASP A 158 11.03 13.82 -6.58
C ASP A 158 11.18 13.02 -5.27
N HIS A 159 10.35 13.35 -4.27
CA HIS A 159 10.36 12.69 -2.97
C HIS A 159 9.91 11.22 -3.03
N LEU A 160 8.93 10.89 -3.88
CA LEU A 160 8.51 9.50 -4.08
C LEU A 160 9.61 8.68 -4.76
N THR A 161 10.27 9.28 -5.76
CA THR A 161 11.42 8.66 -6.42
C THR A 161 12.58 8.47 -5.44
N GLU A 162 12.92 9.48 -4.63
CA GLU A 162 13.93 9.37 -3.57
C GLU A 162 13.57 8.27 -2.55
N PHE A 163 12.30 8.19 -2.15
CA PHE A 163 11.80 7.15 -1.26
C PHE A 163 11.91 5.74 -1.84
N LEU A 164 11.80 5.55 -3.15
CA LEU A 164 11.91 4.22 -3.77
C LEU A 164 13.37 3.84 -4.08
N MET A 165 14.27 4.82 -4.23
CA MET A 165 15.68 4.56 -4.48
C MET A 165 16.30 3.70 -3.37
N PRO A 166 17.10 2.67 -3.69
CA PRO A 166 17.85 1.95 -2.67
C PRO A 166 18.84 2.87 -1.98
N VAL A 167 19.00 2.67 -0.67
CA VAL A 167 19.95 3.40 0.16
C VAL A 167 20.94 2.38 0.74
N PRO A 168 22.25 2.67 0.77
CA PRO A 168 23.21 1.77 1.38
C PRO A 168 22.82 1.36 2.80
N MET A 169 23.07 0.11 3.17
CA MET A 169 22.81 -0.45 4.50
C MET A 169 21.34 -0.51 4.92
N THR A 170 20.40 -0.21 4.02
CA THR A 170 18.96 -0.25 4.28
C THR A 170 18.32 -1.14 3.22
N PRO A 171 17.46 -2.11 3.56
CA PRO A 171 16.74 -2.86 2.54
C PRO A 171 15.90 -1.93 1.66
N SER A 172 15.77 -2.26 0.36
CA SER A 172 14.92 -1.48 -0.55
C SER A 172 13.45 -1.62 -0.17
N VAL A 173 12.62 -0.64 -0.54
CA VAL A 173 11.17 -0.70 -0.31
C VAL A 173 10.57 -1.92 -1.01
N PHE A 174 11.04 -2.21 -2.22
CA PHE A 174 10.60 -3.36 -3.00
C PHE A 174 10.95 -4.69 -2.32
N HIS A 175 12.16 -4.81 -1.77
CA HIS A 175 12.58 -5.98 -1.00
C HIS A 175 11.69 -6.19 0.23
N GLN A 176 11.42 -5.13 0.99
CA GLN A 176 10.56 -5.22 2.17
C GLN A 176 9.15 -5.72 1.82
N TYR A 177 8.55 -5.19 0.76
CA TYR A 177 7.25 -5.67 0.31
C TYR A 177 7.28 -7.09 -0.25
N THR A 178 8.40 -7.51 -0.85
CA THR A 178 8.59 -8.90 -1.25
C THR A 178 8.55 -9.83 -0.04
N LEU A 179 9.21 -9.45 1.07
CA LEU A 179 9.14 -10.22 2.32
C LEU A 179 7.73 -10.21 2.91
N ILE A 180 7.04 -9.06 2.93
CA ILE A 180 5.66 -8.96 3.44
C ILE A 180 4.72 -9.86 2.65
N VAL A 181 4.70 -9.74 1.31
CA VAL A 181 3.82 -10.53 0.43
C VAL A 181 4.05 -12.02 0.60
N CYS A 182 5.31 -12.45 0.69
CA CYS A 182 5.65 -13.87 0.80
C CYS A 182 5.31 -14.48 2.16
N ASN A 183 5.18 -13.68 3.23
CA ASN A 183 5.10 -14.19 4.61
C ASN A 183 3.85 -13.75 5.39
N THR A 184 3.08 -12.76 4.93
CA THR A 184 1.90 -12.29 5.65
C THR A 184 0.77 -13.33 5.61
N LEU A 185 0.11 -13.50 6.76
CA LEU A 185 -1.14 -14.25 6.88
C LEU A 185 -2.36 -13.33 6.95
N TYR A 186 -2.13 -12.00 7.01
CA TYR A 186 -3.19 -11.02 7.06
C TYR A 186 -3.64 -10.67 5.64
N SER A 187 -4.84 -11.13 5.27
CA SER A 187 -5.37 -11.06 3.91
C SER A 187 -5.48 -9.64 3.37
N GLU A 188 -5.92 -8.69 4.19
CA GLU A 188 -6.04 -7.28 3.80
C GLU A 188 -4.67 -6.66 3.50
N LEU A 189 -3.66 -6.95 4.33
CA LEU A 189 -2.29 -6.52 4.07
C LEU A 189 -1.73 -7.18 2.82
N LEU A 190 -2.00 -8.47 2.57
CA LEU A 190 -1.57 -9.14 1.35
C LEU A 190 -2.11 -8.44 0.10
N MET A 191 -3.42 -8.22 0.07
CA MET A 191 -4.10 -7.59 -1.06
C MET A 191 -3.58 -6.18 -1.32
N MET A 192 -3.50 -5.35 -0.27
CA MET A 192 -2.99 -3.99 -0.37
C MET A 192 -1.50 -3.96 -0.78
N SER A 193 -0.71 -4.94 -0.33
CA SER A 193 0.72 -5.04 -0.70
C SER A 193 0.88 -5.43 -2.17
N LEU A 194 0.12 -6.41 -2.68
CA LEU A 194 0.18 -6.80 -4.10
C LEU A 194 -0.16 -5.62 -5.03
N GLU A 195 -1.22 -4.90 -4.68
CA GLU A 195 -1.62 -3.67 -5.35
C GLU A 195 -0.51 -2.61 -5.37
N LEU A 196 0.08 -2.34 -4.20
CA LEU A 196 1.18 -1.40 -4.06
C LEU A 196 2.40 -1.83 -4.90
N MET A 197 2.78 -3.11 -4.84
CA MET A 197 3.93 -3.64 -5.57
C MET A 197 3.75 -3.48 -7.08
N MET A 198 2.55 -3.76 -7.62
CA MET A 198 2.24 -3.51 -9.02
C MET A 198 2.44 -2.03 -9.37
N ARG A 199 1.92 -1.11 -8.55
CA ARG A 199 2.10 0.34 -8.76
C ARG A 199 3.57 0.77 -8.66
N ILE A 200 4.37 0.20 -7.74
CA ILE A 200 5.82 0.45 -7.67
C ILE A 200 6.50 0.03 -8.96
N VAL A 201 6.20 -1.17 -9.48
CA VAL A 201 6.79 -1.65 -10.75
C VAL A 201 6.45 -0.69 -11.90
N VAL A 202 5.18 -0.30 -12.03
CA VAL A 202 4.73 0.62 -13.08
C VAL A 202 5.42 1.98 -12.96
N TYR A 203 5.43 2.58 -11.76
CA TYR A 203 6.01 3.89 -11.50
C TYR A 203 7.53 3.89 -11.77
N THR A 204 8.27 2.95 -11.19
CA THR A 204 9.74 2.87 -11.32
C THR A 204 10.17 2.59 -12.76
N ASN A 205 9.42 1.77 -13.49
CA ASN A 205 9.67 1.54 -14.91
C ASN A 205 9.52 2.82 -15.74
N ALA A 206 8.47 3.60 -15.49
CA ALA A 206 8.25 4.85 -16.22
C ALA A 206 9.29 5.91 -15.92
N VAL A 207 9.66 6.09 -14.65
CA VAL A 207 10.74 7.00 -14.24
C VAL A 207 12.08 6.57 -14.85
N THR A 208 12.38 5.27 -14.87
CA THR A 208 13.63 4.77 -15.49
C THR A 208 13.66 5.02 -17.00
N HIS A 209 12.53 4.88 -17.70
CA HIS A 209 12.44 5.11 -19.13
C HIS A 209 12.33 6.59 -19.54
N SER A 210 11.82 7.47 -18.68
CA SER A 210 11.85 8.93 -18.90
C SER A 210 13.29 9.46 -18.79
N LEU A 211 14.08 8.90 -17.88
CA LEU A 211 15.47 9.27 -17.58
C LEU A 211 16.51 8.71 -18.58
N ALA A 212 16.24 8.64 -19.88
CA ALA A 212 17.23 8.46 -20.97
C ALA A 212 18.37 7.41 -20.77
N ARG A 213 18.23 6.42 -19.89
CA ARG A 213 19.23 5.38 -19.58
C ARG A 213 18.64 4.01 -19.89
N ARG A 214 18.54 3.69 -21.18
CA ARG A 214 18.02 2.39 -21.65
C ARG A 214 18.98 1.20 -21.42
N ASP A 215 20.17 1.43 -20.87
CA ASP A 215 21.25 0.43 -20.80
C ASP A 215 21.71 0.08 -19.36
N GLN A 216 20.98 0.50 -18.32
CA GLN A 216 21.31 0.11 -16.93
C GLN A 216 20.12 -0.65 -16.32
N ASP A 217 20.42 -1.78 -15.66
CA ASP A 217 19.48 -2.50 -14.82
C ASP A 217 18.75 -1.52 -13.89
N SER A 218 17.43 -1.70 -13.71
CA SER A 218 16.62 -0.85 -12.84
C SER A 218 17.23 -0.82 -11.44
N PRO A 219 17.69 0.34 -10.93
CA PRO A 219 18.28 0.39 -9.61
C PRO A 219 17.24 0.12 -8.51
N PHE A 220 15.94 0.23 -8.82
CA PHE A 220 14.87 0.15 -7.82
C PHE A 220 14.53 -1.28 -7.40
N ILE A 221 14.69 -2.25 -8.31
CA ILE A 221 14.18 -3.61 -8.15
C ILE A 221 15.33 -4.59 -8.38
N GLU A 222 15.68 -5.33 -7.33
CA GLU A 222 16.65 -6.41 -7.47
C GLU A 222 16.02 -7.60 -8.20
N LYS A 223 16.76 -8.17 -9.15
CA LYS A 223 16.31 -9.33 -9.94
C LYS A 223 15.93 -10.53 -9.05
N SER A 224 16.62 -10.72 -7.93
CA SER A 224 16.31 -11.76 -6.94
C SER A 224 14.92 -11.60 -6.32
N ASP A 225 14.52 -10.37 -6.00
CA ASP A 225 13.20 -10.07 -5.43
C ASP A 225 12.10 -10.32 -6.46
N ALA A 226 12.30 -9.85 -7.70
CA ALA A 226 11.37 -10.10 -8.80
C ALA A 226 11.17 -11.61 -9.06
N LEU A 227 12.24 -12.40 -9.09
CA LEU A 227 12.16 -13.85 -9.25
C LEU A 227 11.50 -14.55 -8.06
N THR A 228 11.69 -14.03 -6.85
CA THR A 228 11.05 -14.55 -5.64
C THR A 228 9.54 -14.36 -5.71
N LEU A 229 9.07 -13.16 -6.08
CA LEU A 229 7.65 -12.88 -6.28
C LEU A 229 7.03 -13.70 -7.40
N ILE A 230 7.77 -13.93 -8.49
CA ILE A 230 7.27 -14.73 -9.61
C ILE A 230 7.05 -16.18 -9.18
N ARG A 231 8.01 -16.77 -8.47
CA ARG A 231 7.88 -18.13 -7.95
C ARG A 231 6.74 -18.23 -6.94
N TRP A 232 6.70 -17.32 -5.98
CA TRP A 232 5.63 -17.24 -4.99
C TRP A 232 4.26 -17.06 -5.65
N GLY A 233 4.15 -16.19 -6.67
CA GLY A 233 2.91 -15.96 -7.40
C GLY A 233 2.45 -17.16 -8.22
N ALA A 234 3.39 -17.90 -8.83
CA ALA A 234 3.07 -19.15 -9.53
C ALA A 234 2.55 -20.23 -8.58
N GLU A 235 3.19 -20.39 -7.42
CA GLU A 235 2.74 -21.30 -6.35
C GLU A 235 1.36 -20.87 -5.83
N ARG A 236 1.16 -19.56 -5.58
CA ARG A 236 -0.11 -19.04 -5.09
C ARG A 236 -1.26 -19.26 -6.08
N LEU A 237 -1.04 -19.02 -7.37
CA LEU A 237 -2.05 -19.30 -8.40
C LEU A 237 -2.35 -20.80 -8.52
N GLU A 238 -1.36 -21.66 -8.25
CA GLU A 238 -1.61 -23.10 -8.16
C GLU A 238 -2.51 -23.47 -6.98
N GLU A 239 -2.32 -22.86 -5.81
CA GLU A 239 -3.18 -23.04 -4.63
C GLU A 239 -4.60 -22.57 -4.89
N GLU A 240 -4.76 -21.36 -5.45
CA GLU A 240 -6.07 -20.80 -5.83
C GLU A 240 -6.76 -21.67 -6.87
N GLY A 241 -6.02 -22.14 -7.88
CA GLY A 241 -6.51 -23.07 -8.88
C GLY A 241 -6.77 -24.50 -8.38
N ARG A 242 -6.50 -24.80 -7.10
CA ARG A 242 -6.94 -26.03 -6.42
C ARG A 242 -8.09 -25.76 -5.43
N GLY A 243 -8.46 -24.50 -5.21
CA GLY A 243 -9.42 -24.08 -4.20
C GLY A 243 -8.92 -24.25 -2.75
N VAL A 244 -7.59 -24.27 -2.55
CA VAL A 244 -6.93 -24.42 -1.23
C VAL A 244 -6.26 -23.11 -0.78
N GLY A 245 -6.61 -22.00 -1.43
CA GLY A 245 -6.01 -20.69 -1.24
C GLY A 245 -6.38 -19.97 0.06
N ILE A 246 -6.09 -18.67 0.13
CA ILE A 246 -6.40 -17.84 1.30
C ILE A 246 -7.91 -17.51 1.27
N GLY A 247 -8.65 -18.14 2.18
CA GLY A 247 -10.12 -18.13 2.20
C GLY A 247 -10.66 -19.51 1.81
N MET A 248 -11.90 -19.84 2.20
CA MET A 248 -12.49 -21.08 1.72
C MET A 248 -12.87 -20.92 0.24
N GLY A 249 -12.19 -21.62 -0.66
CA GLY A 249 -12.48 -21.63 -2.10
C GLY A 249 -11.56 -20.72 -2.91
N PHE A 250 -11.97 -20.44 -4.15
CA PHE A 250 -11.23 -19.62 -5.10
C PHE A 250 -11.34 -18.13 -4.75
N ASN A 251 -10.21 -17.48 -4.44
CA ASN A 251 -10.17 -16.05 -4.14
C ASN A 251 -9.83 -15.23 -5.40
N ARG A 252 -10.88 -14.75 -6.07
CA ARG A 252 -10.78 -13.90 -7.29
C ARG A 252 -9.85 -12.69 -7.09
N GLY A 253 -9.95 -12.01 -5.94
CA GLY A 253 -9.13 -10.85 -5.63
C GLY A 253 -7.64 -11.17 -5.57
N VAL A 254 -7.27 -12.26 -4.90
CA VAL A 254 -5.87 -12.71 -4.81
C VAL A 254 -5.36 -13.11 -6.19
N ALA A 255 -6.11 -13.95 -6.92
CA ALA A 255 -5.71 -14.39 -8.25
C ALA A 255 -5.48 -13.22 -9.21
N LYS A 256 -6.41 -12.27 -9.26
CA LYS A 256 -6.32 -11.06 -10.07
C LYS A 256 -5.07 -10.24 -9.75
N ASN A 257 -4.84 -9.92 -8.48
CA ASN A 257 -3.70 -9.09 -8.07
C ASN A 257 -2.34 -9.79 -8.27
N VAL A 258 -2.28 -11.11 -8.03
CA VAL A 258 -1.09 -11.90 -8.36
C VAL A 258 -0.82 -11.86 -9.87
N MET A 259 -1.83 -12.08 -10.71
CA MET A 259 -1.66 -12.04 -12.17
C MET A 259 -1.23 -10.65 -12.67
N HIS A 260 -1.79 -9.56 -12.15
CA HIS A 260 -1.35 -8.19 -12.46
C HIS A 260 0.13 -7.97 -12.12
N LEU A 261 0.56 -8.38 -10.92
CA LEU A 261 1.95 -8.24 -10.50
C LEU A 261 2.89 -9.07 -11.38
N LEU A 262 2.55 -10.33 -11.65
CA LEU A 262 3.33 -11.21 -12.54
C LEU A 262 3.44 -10.60 -13.94
N TRP A 263 2.33 -10.10 -14.48
CA TRP A 263 2.29 -9.47 -15.79
C TRP A 263 3.19 -8.24 -15.82
N ALA A 264 3.11 -7.35 -14.82
CA ALA A 264 3.93 -6.16 -14.75
C ALA A 264 5.43 -6.51 -14.69
N LEU A 265 5.82 -7.45 -13.82
CA LEU A 265 7.23 -7.88 -13.69
C LEU A 265 7.79 -8.43 -15.02
N MET A 266 7.01 -9.19 -15.77
CA MET A 266 7.43 -9.73 -17.07
C MET A 266 7.36 -8.69 -18.19
N ALA A 267 6.32 -7.85 -18.21
CA ALA A 267 6.10 -6.85 -19.26
C ALA A 267 7.19 -5.77 -19.26
N TYR A 268 7.67 -5.39 -18.07
CA TYR A 268 8.71 -4.39 -17.88
C TYR A 268 10.13 -4.98 -17.77
N GLY A 269 10.29 -6.27 -18.08
CA GLY A 269 11.61 -6.89 -18.17
C GLY A 269 12.35 -7.07 -16.84
N MET A 270 11.65 -7.00 -15.71
CA MET A 270 12.24 -7.25 -14.37
C MET A 270 12.62 -8.72 -14.19
N ALA A 271 11.94 -9.61 -14.91
CA ALA A 271 12.34 -11.01 -15.08
C ALA A 271 11.97 -11.51 -16.48
N SER A 272 12.84 -12.34 -17.05
CA SER A 272 12.54 -13.05 -18.29
C SER A 272 12.01 -14.46 -18.00
N THR A 273 11.32 -15.06 -18.97
CA THR A 273 10.88 -16.47 -18.90
C THR A 273 12.07 -17.43 -18.77
N ALA A 274 13.22 -17.09 -19.36
CA ALA A 274 14.44 -17.86 -19.25
C ALA A 274 14.96 -17.91 -17.80
N ASP A 275 14.82 -16.82 -17.05
CA ASP A 275 15.20 -16.75 -15.64
C ASP A 275 14.28 -17.56 -14.73
N CYS A 276 13.03 -17.78 -15.15
CA CYS A 276 12.00 -18.48 -14.40
C CYS A 276 12.17 -20.01 -14.45
N GLY A 277 12.73 -20.53 -15.55
CA GLY A 277 12.84 -21.97 -15.80
C GLY A 277 11.55 -22.58 -16.36
N ILE A 278 11.72 -23.63 -17.17
CA ILE A 278 10.65 -24.28 -17.95
C ILE A 278 9.55 -24.85 -17.04
N ASP A 279 9.93 -25.45 -15.91
CA ASP A 279 8.98 -26.08 -14.99
C ASP A 279 8.01 -25.05 -14.41
N MET A 280 8.53 -23.90 -13.96
CA MET A 280 7.71 -22.83 -13.40
C MET A 280 6.78 -22.22 -14.45
N THR A 281 7.28 -21.99 -15.68
CA THR A 281 6.44 -21.44 -16.77
C THR A 281 5.31 -22.38 -17.15
N ASN A 282 5.56 -23.69 -17.15
CA ASN A 282 4.55 -24.71 -17.41
C ASN A 282 3.52 -24.79 -16.28
N CYS A 283 3.98 -24.77 -15.02
CA CYS A 283 3.09 -24.75 -13.86
C CYS A 283 2.19 -23.51 -13.88
N LEU A 284 2.74 -22.32 -14.12
CA LEU A 284 1.97 -21.09 -14.20
C LEU A 284 0.89 -21.15 -15.30
N ALA A 285 1.24 -21.62 -16.50
CA ALA A 285 0.28 -21.78 -17.60
C ALA A 285 -0.86 -22.76 -17.24
N GLN A 286 -0.54 -23.88 -16.58
CA GLN A 286 -1.54 -24.84 -16.11
C GLN A 286 -2.45 -24.24 -15.03
N SER A 287 -1.88 -23.54 -14.05
CA SER A 287 -2.65 -22.91 -12.97
C SER A 287 -3.62 -21.86 -13.49
N MET A 288 -3.17 -20.98 -14.40
CA MET A 288 -4.03 -19.99 -15.05
C MET A 288 -5.16 -20.67 -15.85
N SER A 289 -4.86 -21.72 -16.61
CA SER A 289 -5.87 -22.47 -17.36
C SER A 289 -6.92 -23.11 -16.45
N ARG A 290 -6.52 -23.63 -15.28
CA ARG A 290 -7.48 -24.18 -14.29
C ARG A 290 -8.37 -23.10 -13.72
N ILE A 291 -7.80 -21.96 -13.32
CA ILE A 291 -8.55 -20.82 -12.79
C ILE A 291 -9.60 -20.34 -13.80
N VAL A 292 -9.21 -20.18 -15.07
CA VAL A 292 -10.14 -19.77 -16.14
C VAL A 292 -11.25 -20.81 -16.34
N SER A 293 -10.94 -22.11 -16.26
CA SER A 293 -11.96 -23.18 -16.33
C SER A 293 -12.96 -23.05 -15.17
N TYR A 294 -12.50 -22.83 -13.94
CA TYR A 294 -13.37 -22.63 -12.79
C TYR A 294 -14.33 -21.45 -12.97
N ILE A 295 -13.82 -20.32 -13.47
CA ILE A 295 -14.61 -19.14 -13.75
C ILE A 295 -15.68 -19.41 -14.82
N GLN A 296 -15.34 -20.17 -15.86
CA GLN A 296 -16.27 -20.51 -16.95
C GLN A 296 -17.34 -21.53 -16.54
N GLU A 297 -17.04 -22.40 -15.57
CA GLU A 297 -18.00 -23.37 -15.03
C GLU A 297 -18.98 -22.73 -14.02
N ASP A 298 -18.62 -21.60 -13.41
CA ASP A 298 -19.43 -20.87 -12.42
C ASP A 298 -20.43 -19.91 -13.11
N GLU A 299 -21.38 -20.47 -13.87
CA GLU A 299 -22.36 -19.71 -14.70
C GLU A 299 -23.27 -18.75 -13.91
N TYR A 300 -23.27 -18.81 -12.57
CA TYR A 300 -24.21 -18.07 -11.71
C TYR A 300 -23.59 -16.83 -11.03
N ASP A 301 -22.27 -16.64 -11.08
CA ASP A 301 -21.57 -15.56 -10.37
C ASP A 301 -20.50 -14.91 -11.25
N HIS A 302 -20.93 -14.29 -12.36
CA HIS A 302 -20.06 -13.48 -13.20
C HIS A 302 -19.77 -12.12 -12.53
N SER A 303 -18.50 -11.92 -12.19
CA SER A 303 -17.96 -10.69 -11.62
C SER A 303 -17.08 -9.93 -12.64
N GLU A 304 -16.92 -8.62 -12.48
CA GLU A 304 -15.97 -7.84 -13.29
C GLU A 304 -14.52 -8.36 -13.16
N ASP A 305 -14.20 -8.98 -12.02
CA ASP A 305 -12.90 -9.61 -11.78
C ASP A 305 -12.66 -10.82 -12.69
N ASP A 306 -13.71 -11.52 -13.11
CA ASP A 306 -13.60 -12.70 -13.97
C ASP A 306 -13.09 -12.35 -15.38
N ASP A 307 -13.61 -11.26 -15.95
CA ASP A 307 -13.16 -10.76 -17.24
C ASP A 307 -11.69 -10.31 -17.16
N ASP A 308 -11.30 -9.62 -16.09
CA ASP A 308 -9.92 -9.17 -15.88
C ASP A 308 -8.97 -10.37 -15.72
N ILE A 309 -9.34 -11.37 -14.91
CA ILE A 309 -8.56 -12.61 -14.74
C ILE A 309 -8.39 -13.34 -16.08
N GLN A 310 -9.44 -13.46 -16.89
CA GLN A 310 -9.36 -14.09 -18.20
C GLN A 310 -8.43 -13.33 -19.15
N ASN A 311 -8.54 -12.00 -19.20
CA ASN A 311 -7.69 -11.14 -20.03
C ASN A 311 -6.21 -11.23 -19.60
N LEU A 312 -5.93 -11.21 -18.29
CA LEU A 312 -4.59 -11.36 -17.74
C LEU A 312 -4.00 -12.73 -18.02
N ALA A 313 -4.78 -13.80 -17.84
CA ALA A 313 -4.35 -15.16 -18.15
C ALA A 313 -3.97 -15.31 -19.62
N GLN A 314 -4.73 -14.70 -20.53
CA GLN A 314 -4.42 -14.67 -21.96
C GLN A 314 -3.14 -13.87 -22.25
N ALA A 315 -2.99 -12.69 -21.65
CA ALA A 315 -1.82 -11.82 -21.84
C ALA A 315 -0.53 -12.50 -21.33
N LEU A 316 -0.59 -13.10 -20.14
CA LEU A 316 0.50 -13.87 -19.55
C LEU A 316 0.84 -15.09 -20.40
N SER A 317 -0.15 -15.86 -20.85
CA SER A 317 0.08 -17.03 -21.72
C SER A 317 0.75 -16.65 -23.05
N THR A 318 0.37 -15.50 -23.61
CA THR A 318 1.01 -14.96 -24.82
C THR A 318 2.47 -14.60 -24.54
N LYS A 319 2.76 -13.94 -23.42
CA LYS A 319 4.13 -13.61 -23.01
C LYS A 319 4.99 -14.84 -22.75
N LEU A 320 4.43 -15.87 -22.12
CA LEU A 320 5.12 -17.13 -21.86
C LEU A 320 5.47 -17.88 -23.16
N SER A 321 4.56 -17.89 -24.14
CA SER A 321 4.76 -18.59 -25.42
C SER A 321 5.68 -17.86 -26.40
N MET A 322 5.77 -16.53 -26.34
CA MET A 322 6.71 -15.76 -27.16
C MET A 322 8.18 -15.98 -26.80
N ALA A 323 8.44 -16.58 -25.64
CA ALA A 323 9.79 -16.70 -25.08
C ALA A 323 10.25 -18.16 -24.90
N SER A 324 9.44 -19.12 -25.38
CA SER A 324 9.78 -20.54 -25.58
C SER A 324 10.24 -20.79 -27.01
#